data_AF-A0A7J2RC39-F1
#
_entry.id   AF-A0A7J2RC39-F1
#
_cell.length_a   1.000
_cell.length_b   1.000
_cell.length_c   1.000
_cell.angle_alpha   90.00
_cell.angle_beta   90.00
_cell.angle_gamma   90.00
#
_symmetry.space_group_name_H-M   'P 1'
#
loop_
_entity.id
_entity.type
_entity.pdbx_description
1 polymer ?
#
loop_
_entity_poly.entity_id
_entity_poly.type
_entity_poly.pdbx_seq_one_letter_code
_entity_poly.pdbx_strand_id
1 'polypeptide(L)'
;MMSTLQNFEDYLQKVLDIGVKASSWKEEKDLPIFLRDLYDFYEISLLGISCLLMIAKEDVVISPATVNKHFKYLQEKRTCLCIY
;
A
#
# COMPACT_ATOMS: atom_id res chain seq x y z
N MET A 1 8.11 -11.58 15.23
CA MET A 1 6.81 -11.48 14.54
C MET A 1 7.10 -10.87 13.17
N MET A 2 6.67 -11.47 12.07
CA MET A 2 6.89 -10.89 10.73
C MET A 2 5.93 -9.71 10.52
N SER A 3 6.40 -8.62 9.90
CA SER A 3 5.57 -7.47 9.57
C SER A 3 4.56 -7.82 8.47
N THR A 4 3.45 -7.09 8.39
CA THR A 4 2.45 -7.23 7.31
C THR A 4 3.09 -7.16 5.92
N LEU A 5 4.09 -6.29 5.75
CA LEU A 5 4.85 -6.15 4.51
C LEU A 5 5.60 -7.43 4.14
N GLN A 6 6.34 -8.01 5.10
CA GLN A 6 7.09 -9.25 4.88
C GLN A 6 6.13 -10.40 4.53
N ASN A 7 4.99 -10.50 5.21
CA ASN A 7 4.00 -11.53 4.93
C ASN A 7 3.39 -11.38 3.53
N PHE A 8 3.17 -10.15 3.07
CA PHE A 8 2.68 -9.86 1.72
C PHE A 8 3.70 -10.29 0.65
N GLU A 9 4.97 -9.89 0.78
CA GLU A 9 6.03 -10.29 -0.14
C GLU A 9 6.22 -11.81 -0.18
N ASP A 10 6.28 -12.44 1.00
CA ASP A 10 6.43 -13.89 1.15
C ASP A 10 5.25 -14.65 0.53
N TYR A 11 4.02 -14.17 0.70
CA TYR A 11 2.83 -14.79 0.14
C TYR A 11 2.87 -14.77 -1.39
N LEU A 12 3.18 -13.61 -1.98
CA LEU A 12 3.28 -13.48 -3.43
C LEU A 12 4.37 -14.39 -4.00
N GLN A 13 5.52 -14.47 -3.34
CA GLN A 13 6.60 -15.36 -3.78
C GLN A 13 6.25 -16.83 -3.60
N LYS A 14 5.73 -17.25 -2.45
CA LYS A 14 5.55 -18.68 -2.12
C LYS A 14 4.32 -19.29 -2.76
N VAL A 15 3.25 -18.50 -2.95
CA VAL A 15 1.96 -18.99 -3.43
C VAL A 15 1.78 -18.71 -4.92
N LEU A 16 2.25 -17.55 -5.40
CA LEU A 16 2.04 -17.13 -6.79
C LEU A 16 3.33 -17.16 -7.63
N ASP A 17 4.48 -17.47 -7.02
CA ASP A 17 5.81 -17.37 -7.66
C ASP A 17 6.10 -15.97 -8.24
N ILE A 18 5.55 -14.93 -7.60
CA ILE A 18 5.75 -13.53 -7.97
C ILE A 18 6.68 -12.87 -6.96
N GLY A 19 7.93 -12.68 -7.37
CA GLY A 19 8.91 -11.94 -6.57
C GLY A 19 8.63 -10.45 -6.60
N VAL A 20 8.12 -9.91 -5.50
CA VAL A 20 8.01 -8.46 -5.27
C VAL A 20 8.92 -8.02 -4.14
N LYS A 21 9.39 -6.79 -4.21
CA LYS A 21 10.09 -6.13 -3.11
C LYS A 21 9.59 -4.70 -2.97
N ALA A 22 9.07 -4.40 -1.80
CA ALA A 22 8.58 -3.10 -1.44
C ALA A 22 9.73 -2.15 -1.11
N SER A 23 9.52 -0.90 -1.50
CA SER A 23 10.43 0.20 -1.18
C SER A 23 9.62 1.38 -0.66
N SER A 24 10.26 2.23 0.16
CA SER A 24 9.61 3.43 0.69
C SER A 24 9.14 4.32 -0.45
N TRP A 25 7.89 4.76 -0.39
CA TRP A 25 7.34 5.64 -1.42
C TRP A 25 7.71 7.10 -1.15
N LYS A 26 8.53 7.70 -2.02
CA LYS A 26 9.12 9.04 -1.79
C LYS A 26 8.09 10.16 -1.69
N GLU A 27 6.94 10.00 -2.33
CA GLU A 27 5.90 11.02 -2.44
C GLU A 27 4.91 11.02 -1.26
N GLU A 28 5.14 10.15 -0.27
CA GLU A 28 4.34 10.10 0.96
C GLU A 28 4.26 11.46 1.66
N LYS A 29 5.35 12.23 1.63
CA LYS A 29 5.44 13.56 2.26
C LYS A 29 4.51 14.61 1.65
N ASP A 30 4.00 14.36 0.46
CA ASP A 30 3.05 15.24 -0.23
C ASP A 30 1.59 14.79 -0.02
N LEU A 31 1.37 13.67 0.68
CA LEU A 31 0.02 13.23 1.04
C LEU A 31 -0.57 14.07 2.17
N PRO A 32 -1.90 14.25 2.21
CA PRO A 32 -2.58 14.76 3.38
C PRO A 32 -2.24 13.99 4.66
N ILE A 33 -2.18 14.72 5.78
CA ILE A 33 -1.88 14.16 7.11
C ILE A 33 -2.80 12.99 7.45
N PHE A 34 -4.10 13.09 7.13
CA PHE A 34 -5.06 12.02 7.44
C PHE A 34 -4.74 10.69 6.74
N LEU A 35 -4.01 10.68 5.62
CA LEU A 35 -3.55 9.44 5.00
C LEU A 35 -2.27 8.95 5.68
N ARG A 36 -1.32 9.85 5.95
CA ARG A 36 -0.05 9.49 6.62
C ARG A 36 -0.24 9.00 8.04
N ASP A 37 -1.27 9.46 8.75
CA ASP A 37 -1.55 9.01 10.11
C ASP A 37 -2.18 7.62 10.15
N LEU A 38 -2.77 7.17 9.03
CA LEU A 38 -3.50 5.90 8.94
C LEU A 38 -2.72 4.78 8.25
N TYR A 39 -1.81 5.12 7.34
CA TYR A 39 -1.13 4.13 6.50
C TYR A 39 0.39 4.34 6.46
N ASP A 40 1.10 3.23 6.32
CA ASP A 40 2.45 3.20 5.76
C ASP A 40 2.35 2.91 4.25
N PHE A 41 3.10 3.67 3.45
CA PHE A 41 3.04 3.61 1.99
C PHE A 41 4.32 3.02 1.40
N TYR A 42 4.14 2.06 0.49
CA TYR A 42 5.24 1.41 -0.21
C TYR A 42 4.97 1.35 -1.71
N GLU A 43 6.01 1.46 -2.51
CA GLU A 43 5.94 1.19 -3.94
C GLU A 43 6.43 -0.23 -4.21
N ILE A 44 5.66 -0.96 -5.02
CA ILE A 44 6.00 -2.29 -5.53
C ILE A 44 5.80 -2.33 -7.05
N SER A 45 6.53 -3.23 -7.72
CA SER A 45 6.25 -3.59 -9.11
C SER A 45 5.63 -4.97 -9.15
N LEU A 46 4.32 -5.05 -9.37
CA LEU A 46 3.60 -6.31 -9.49
C LEU A 46 3.38 -6.64 -10.97
N LEU A 47 4.02 -7.70 -11.47
CA LEU A 47 3.94 -8.12 -12.89
C LEU A 47 4.27 -6.98 -13.88
N GLY A 48 5.23 -6.13 -13.53
CA GLY A 48 5.67 -4.99 -14.35
C GLY A 48 4.80 -3.73 -14.21
N ILE A 49 3.79 -3.74 -13.33
CA ILE A 49 2.92 -2.61 -13.05
C ILE A 49 3.35 -1.98 -11.72
N SER A 50 3.66 -0.68 -11.73
CA SER A 50 3.91 0.05 -10.48
C SER A 50 2.60 0.22 -9.72
N CYS A 51 2.61 -0.25 -8.48
CA CYS A 51 1.47 -0.19 -7.56
C CYS A 51 1.90 0.48 -6.26
N LEU A 52 0.97 1.23 -5.68
CA LEU A 52 1.08 1.83 -4.37
C LEU A 52 0.41 0.90 -3.35
N LEU A 53 1.22 0.28 -2.50
CA LEU A 53 0.76 -0.54 -1.39
C LEU A 53 0.50 0.36 -0.18
N MET A 54 -0.69 0.21 0.41
CA MET A 54 -1.16 0.95 1.58
C MET A 54 -1.36 -0.04 2.72
N ILE A 55 -0.53 0.01 3.74
CA ILE A 55 -0.68 -0.86 4.92
C ILE A 55 -1.23 -0.02 6.07
N ALA A 56 -2.35 -0.41 6.67
CA ALA A 56 -2.83 0.26 7.88
C ALA A 56 -1.79 0.16 8.99
N LYS A 57 -1.55 1.28 9.68
CA LYS A 57 -0.68 1.30 10.85
C LYS A 57 -1.27 0.44 11.98
N GLU A 58 -0.40 -0.01 12.88
CA GLU A 58 -0.81 -0.82 14.03
C GLU A 58 -1.95 -0.15 14.81
N ASP A 59 -2.90 -0.96 15.28
CA ASP A 59 -4.11 -0.55 16.01
C ASP A 59 -5.09 0.38 15.27
N VAL A 60 -4.87 0.65 13.98
CA VAL A 60 -5.82 1.43 13.16
C VAL A 60 -6.84 0.50 12.49
N VAL A 61 -8.10 0.60 12.91
CA VAL A 61 -9.22 -0.09 12.26
C VAL A 61 -9.86 0.84 11.22
N ILE A 62 -9.69 0.51 9.94
CA ILE A 62 -10.23 1.28 8.83
C ILE A 62 -11.36 0.49 8.18
N SER A 63 -12.55 1.11 8.08
CA SER A 63 -13.67 0.46 7.42
C SER A 63 -13.41 0.29 5.91
N PRO A 64 -13.93 -0.75 5.26
CA PRO A 64 -13.81 -0.91 3.80
C PRO A 64 -14.36 0.31 3.03
N ALA A 65 -15.42 0.95 3.52
CA ALA A 65 -15.96 2.17 2.91
C ALA A 65 -14.97 3.34 2.98
N THR A 66 -14.23 3.45 4.08
CA THR A 66 -13.18 4.46 4.27
C THR A 66 -11.97 4.18 3.36
N VAL A 67 -11.49 2.93 3.30
CA VAL A 67 -10.41 2.54 2.36
C VAL A 67 -10.78 2.91 0.92
N ASN A 68 -12.01 2.61 0.49
CA ASN A 68 -12.49 2.96 -0.84
C ASN A 68 -12.51 4.48 -1.11
N LYS A 69 -12.86 5.29 -0.11
CA LYS A 69 -12.78 6.76 -0.23
C LYS A 69 -11.33 7.23 -0.39
N HIS A 70 -10.40 6.63 0.35
CA HIS A 70 -8.98 6.96 0.27
C HIS A 70 -8.37 6.54 -1.07
N PHE A 71 -8.75 5.38 -1.60
CA PHE A 71 -8.35 4.93 -2.95
C PHE A 71 -8.81 5.92 -4.02
N LYS A 72 -10.09 6.33 -3.98
CA LYS A 72 -10.62 7.32 -4.92
C LYS A 72 -9.87 8.65 -4.83
N TYR A 73 -9.64 9.14 -3.62
CA TYR A 73 -8.87 10.36 -3.40
C TYR A 73 -7.47 10.28 -4.05
N LEU A 74 -6.77 9.15 -3.84
CA LEU A 74 -5.44 8.94 -4.42
C LEU A 74 -5.49 8.86 -5.95
N GLN A 75 -6.44 8.11 -6.51
CA GLN A 75 -6.60 7.94 -7.95
C GLN A 75 -7.01 9.23 -8.68
N GLU A 76 -7.79 10.11 -8.04
CA GLU A 76 -8.16 11.41 -8.59
C GLU A 76 -6.98 12.39 -8.63
N LYS A 77 -6.07 12.29 -7.68
CA LYS A 77 -4.91 13.18 -7.56
C LYS A 77 -3.67 12.64 -8.25
N ARG A 78 -3.58 11.33 -8.45
CA ARG A 78 -2.38 10.61 -8.90
C ARG A 78 -2.79 9.41 -9.74
N THR A 79 -2.08 9.18 -10.83
CA THR A 79 -2.26 7.95 -11.62
C THR A 79 -1.50 6.81 -10.95
N CYS A 80 -2.11 6.19 -9.93
CA CYS A 80 -1.54 5.05 -9.22
C CYS A 80 -2.56 3.92 -9.01
N LEU A 81 -2.09 2.67 -9.12
CA LEU A 81 -2.86 1.49 -8.75
C LEU A 81 -2.65 1.21 -7.26
N CYS A 82 -3.71 1.34 -6.47
CA CYS A 82 -3.63 1.16 -5.02
C CYS A 82 -3.96 -0.29 -4.62
N ILE A 83 -3.22 -0.81 -3.65
CA ILE A 83 -3.42 -2.12 -3.00
C ILE A 83 -3.49 -1.90 -1.48
N TYR A 84 -4.39 -2.58 -0.78
CA TYR A 84 -4.56 -2.54 0.69
C TYR A 84 -4.60 -3.97 1.23
#